data_AF-A0A7C5D980-F1
#
_entry.id   AF-A0A7C5D980-F1
#
_cell.length_a   1.000
_cell.length_b   1.000
_cell.length_c   1.000
_cell.angle_alpha   90.00
_cell.angle_beta   90.00
_cell.angle_gamma   90.00
#
_symmetry.space_group_name_H-M   'P 1'
#
loop_
_entity.id
_entity.type
_entity.pdbx_description
1 polymer ?
#
loop_
_entity_poly.entity_id
_entity_poly.type
_entity_poly.pdbx_seq_one_letter_code
_entity_poly.pdbx_strand_id
1 'polypeptide(L)' 'IGQGKNLDVLKKLNKRYHFFDHIEVLPHPRWVMQYRRKQKEAFVLQYVEKLTQLHTSCTQEGVK' A
#
# COMPACT_ATOMS: atom_id res chain seq x y z
N ILE A 1 -3.06 2.00 7.59
CA ILE A 1 -4.43 2.52 7.36
C ILE A 1 -5.34 1.32 7.08
N GLY A 2 -6.40 1.12 7.85
CA GLY A 2 -7.13 -0.15 7.91
C GLY A 2 -7.83 -0.52 6.59
N GLN A 3 -7.74 -1.79 6.20
CA GLN A 3 -8.25 -2.35 4.93
C GLN A 3 -9.77 -2.29 4.73
N GLY A 4 -10.52 -1.68 5.64
CA GLY A 4 -11.98 -1.53 5.53
C GLY A 4 -12.36 -0.10 5.16
N LYS A 5 -12.96 0.61 6.12
CA LYS A 5 -13.58 1.93 5.90
C LYS A 5 -12.68 3.00 5.31
N ASN A 6 -11.38 3.01 5.63
CA ASN A 6 -10.49 4.04 5.09
C ASN A 6 -10.26 3.86 3.60
N LEU A 7 -10.18 2.63 3.12
CA LEU A 7 -10.02 2.37 1.69
C LEU A 7 -11.25 2.85 0.92
N ASP A 8 -12.45 2.59 1.43
CA ASP A 8 -13.69 3.00 0.76
C ASP A 8 -13.81 4.51 0.66
N VAL A 9 -13.43 5.24 1.71
CA VAL A 9 -13.38 6.70 1.71
C VAL A 9 -12.36 7.21 0.71
N LEU A 10 -11.14 6.66 0.71
CA LEU A 10 -10.08 7.06 -0.22
C LEU A 10 -10.44 6.75 -1.67
N LYS A 11 -11.06 5.59 -1.96
CA LYS A 11 -11.55 5.25 -3.31
C LYS A 11 -12.65 6.19 -3.77
N LYS A 12 -13.61 6.53 -2.90
CA LYS A 12 -14.68 7.49 -3.24
C LYS A 12 -14.13 8.88 -3.52
N LEU A 13 -13.15 9.34 -2.74
CA LEU A 13 -12.47 10.60 -2.97
C LEU A 13 -11.66 10.57 -4.27
N ASN A 14 -10.91 9.50 -4.51
CA ASN A 14 -10.10 9.36 -5.72
C ASN A 14 -10.96 9.26 -6.98
N LYS A 15 -12.13 8.61 -6.92
CA LYS A 15 -13.08 8.58 -8.04
C LYS A 15 -13.65 9.97 -8.37
N ARG A 16 -13.72 10.86 -7.39
CA ARG A 16 -14.28 12.22 -7.59
C ARG A 16 -13.23 13.20 -8.11
N TYR A 17 -11.99 13.08 -7.65
CA TYR A 17 -10.96 14.09 -7.88
C TYR A 17 -9.76 13.57 -8.68
N HIS A 18 -9.67 12.26 -8.93
CA HIS A 18 -8.56 11.62 -9.65
C HIS A 18 -7.18 12.05 -9.15
N PHE A 19 -6.97 11.99 -7.82
CA PHE A 19 -5.71 12.40 -7.20
C PHE A 19 -4.55 11.45 -7.50
N PHE A 20 -4.83 10.16 -7.66
CA PHE A 20 -3.83 9.12 -7.87
C PHE A 20 -4.29 8.15 -8.95
N ASP A 21 -3.39 7.77 -9.86
CA ASP A 21 -3.67 6.78 -10.91
C ASP A 21 -3.81 5.36 -10.33
N HIS A 22 -3.04 5.05 -9.28
CA HIS A 22 -3.08 3.75 -8.62
C HIS A 22 -3.04 3.89 -7.09
N ILE A 23 -3.92 3.16 -6.40
CA ILE A 23 -3.97 3.11 -4.93
C ILE A 23 -3.75 1.67 -4.48
N GLU A 24 -2.52 1.39 -4.04
CA GLU A 24 -2.16 0.13 -3.39
C GLU A 24 -2.54 0.12 -1.91
N VAL A 25 -3.10 -1.00 -1.46
CA VAL A 25 -3.56 -1.16 -0.08
C VAL A 25 -2.64 -2.10 0.66
N LEU A 26 -1.97 -1.57 1.67
CA LEU A 26 -1.12 -2.36 2.55
C LEU A 26 -1.79 -2.56 3.90
N PRO A 27 -1.53 -3.70 4.59
CA PRO A 27 -2.06 -3.94 5.92
C PRO A 27 -1.71 -2.80 6.88
N HIS A 28 -2.50 -2.59 7.93
CA HIS A 28 -2.20 -1.52 8.89
C HIS A 28 -1.19 -2.03 9.94
N PRO A 29 -0.09 -1.30 10.23
CA PRO A 29 0.86 -1.67 11.27
C PRO A 29 0.22 -1.97 12.64
N ARG A 30 -0.75 -1.15 13.09
CA ARG A 30 -1.58 -1.42 14.29
C ARG A 30 -2.19 -2.83 14.27
N TRP A 31 -2.82 -3.23 13.18
CA TRP A 31 -3.45 -4.56 13.08
C TRP A 31 -2.41 -5.69 13.09
N VAL A 32 -1.31 -5.52 12.36
CA VAL A 32 -0.19 -6.48 12.36
C VAL A 32 0.37 -6.65 13.76
N MET A 33 0.64 -5.55 14.47
CA MET A 33 1.21 -5.57 15.82
C MET A 33 0.24 -6.12 16.88
N GLN A 34 -1.07 -5.95 16.68
CA GLN A 34 -2.10 -6.43 17.61
C GLN A 34 -2.44 -7.91 17.43
N TYR A 35 -2.62 -8.37 16.19
CA TYR A 35 -3.14 -9.72 15.92
C TYR A 35 -2.12 -10.66 15.28
N ARG A 36 -1.07 -10.14 14.65
CA ARG A 36 -0.11 -10.91 13.87
C ARG A 36 1.35 -10.66 14.25
N ARG A 37 1.59 -10.37 15.54
CA ARG A 37 2.93 -10.06 16.07
C ARG A 37 3.98 -11.15 15.74
N LYS A 38 3.60 -12.43 15.77
CA LYS A 38 4.50 -13.55 15.45
C LYS A 38 4.95 -13.58 13.99
N GLN A 39 4.23 -12.93 13.09
CA GLN A 39 4.51 -12.89 11.65
C GLN A 39 4.97 -11.50 11.20
N LYS A 40 5.42 -10.66 12.14
CA LYS A 40 5.81 -9.27 11.86
C LYS A 40 6.86 -9.17 10.76
N GLU A 41 7.87 -10.06 10.73
CA GLU A 41 8.93 -10.02 9.74
C GLU A 41 8.38 -10.23 8.32
N ALA A 42 7.42 -11.14 8.15
CA ALA A 42 6.78 -11.39 6.86
C ALA A 42 6.03 -10.16 6.34
N PHE A 43 5.37 -9.42 7.24
CA PHE A 43 4.72 -8.17 6.86
C PHE A 43 5.74 -7.10 6.49
N VAL A 44 6.82 -6.95 7.25
CA VAL A 44 7.91 -6.00 6.93
C VAL A 44 8.47 -6.26 5.54
N LEU A 45 8.77 -7.53 5.22
CA LEU A 45 9.23 -7.93 3.90
C LEU A 45 8.20 -7.58 2.82
N GLN A 46 6.91 -7.83 3.07
CA GLN A 46 5.84 -7.46 2.14
C GLN A 46 5.78 -5.94 1.87
N TYR A 47 6.01 -5.08 2.87
CA TYR A 47 6.08 -3.62 2.63
C TYR A 47 7.28 -3.24 1.77
N VAL A 48 8.46 -3.80 2.09
CA VAL A 48 9.69 -3.51 1.35
C VAL A 48 9.55 -3.96 -0.10
N GLU A 49 9.09 -5.19 -0.33
CA GLU A 49 8.88 -5.72 -1.68
C GLU A 49 7.92 -4.86 -2.49
N LYS A 50 6.80 -4.44 -1.89
CA LYS A 50 5.81 -3.60 -2.57
C LYS A 50 6.38 -2.23 -2.95
N LEU A 51 7.13 -1.60 -2.03
CA LEU A 51 7.80 -0.33 -2.30
C LEU A 51 8.87 -0.48 -3.37
N THR A 52 9.60 -1.59 -3.37
CA THR A 52 10.62 -1.88 -4.37
C THR A 52 10.01 -2.09 -5.75
N GLN A 53 8.94 -2.88 -5.87
CA GLN A 53 8.21 -3.07 -7.13
C GLN A 53 7.70 -1.74 -7.71
N LEU A 54 7.20 -0.85 -6.85
CA LEU A 54 6.76 0.49 -7.25
C LEU A 54 7.93 1.39 -7.67
N HIS A 55 9.10 1.28 -7.03
CA HIS A 55 10.29 2.01 -7.50
C HIS A 55 10.72 1.51 -8.89
N THR A 56 10.74 0.20 -9.11
CA THR A 56 11.30 -0.39 -10.34
C THR A 56 10.45 -0.06 -11.54
N SER A 57 9.12 0.00 -11.38
CA SER A 57 8.20 0.46 -12.42
C SER A 57 8.43 1.92 -12.81
N CYS A 58 8.73 2.81 -11.86
CA CYS A 58 9.07 4.21 -12.13
C CYS A 58 10.43 4.37 -12.85
N THR A 59 11.42 3.54 -12.54
CA THR A 59 12.75 3.61 -13.20
C THR A 59 12.72 3.11 -14.65
N GLN A 60 11.73 2.30 -15.04
CA GLN A 60 11.59 1.79 -16.41
C GLN A 60 10.92 2.81 -17.37
N GLU A 61 10.27 3.85 -16.86
CA GLU A 61 9.67 4.94 -17.67
C GLU A 61 10.64 6.11 -17.92
N GLY A 62 11.82 6.12 -17.30
CA GLY A 62 12.87 7.14 -17.49
C GLY A 62 13.96 6.79 -18.51
N VAL A 63 13.84 5.69 -19.24
CA VAL A 63 14.74 5.32 -20.36
C VAL A 63 13.93 5.19 -21.64
N LYS A 64 13.37 6.31 -22.10
CA LYS A 64 13.08 6.56 -23.51
C LYS A 64 13.33 8.02 -23.81
#